data_AF-A0A945QQX3-F1
#
_entry.id   AF-A0A945QQX3-F1
#
_cell.length_a   1.000
_cell.length_b   1.000
_cell.length_c   1.000
_cell.angle_alpha   90.00
_cell.angle_beta   90.00
_cell.angle_gamma   90.00
#
_symmetry.space_group_name_H-M   'P 1'
#
loop_
_entity.id
_entity.type
_entity.pdbx_description
1 polymer ?
#
loop_
_entity_poly.entity_id
_entity_poly.type
_entity_poly.pdbx_seq_one_letter_code
_entity_poly.pdbx_strand_id
1 'polypeptide(L)'
;MALLIFVGLTRVVVEGGVAAAVGPMISSFVLVSAVGSTVIGPAGLVGMAYTYVWAADIRTFVMASCAHGLKLGEELGQRLRPLFWCMLLAIFISLLGSVAMILHLAYEYGGINLNGWFFGGGTRAPFDYITTKLNAPTVPNISGWVHTFIGGGIMALLVLARHTLLWWPLHPIGYPIGAVWLMDQLWFSIFLVWLIKLLAIKYGGPGLFRRPRPFFWG
;
A
#
# COMPACT_ATOMS: atom_id res chain seq x y z
N MET A 1 -11.80 -10.51 1.87
CA MET A 1 -10.35 -10.40 2.15
C MET A 1 -9.72 -9.12 1.59
N ALA A 2 -9.90 -8.77 0.32
CA ALA A 2 -9.35 -7.52 -0.24
C ALA A 2 -9.71 -6.26 0.59
N LEU A 3 -10.98 -6.10 0.99
CA LEU A 3 -11.40 -4.96 1.84
C LEU A 3 -10.67 -4.87 3.18
N LEU A 4 -10.30 -6.01 3.79
CA LEU A 4 -9.54 -6.01 5.04
C LEU A 4 -8.13 -5.46 4.83
N ILE A 5 -7.51 -5.80 3.69
CA ILE A 5 -6.20 -5.26 3.28
C ILE A 5 -6.33 -3.75 3.07
N PHE A 6 -7.42 -3.28 2.45
CA PHE A 6 -7.62 -1.85 2.18
C PHE A 6 -7.77 -1.05 3.47
N VAL A 7 -8.56 -1.55 4.42
CA VAL A 7 -8.75 -0.93 5.73
C VAL A 7 -7.44 -0.93 6.53
N GLY A 8 -6.73 -2.06 6.57
CA GLY A 8 -5.46 -2.18 7.28
C GLY A 8 -4.39 -1.23 6.73
N LEU A 9 -4.25 -1.17 5.41
CA LEU A 9 -3.32 -0.26 4.73
C LEU A 9 -3.69 1.21 4.94
N THR A 10 -4.98 1.53 4.88
CA THR A 10 -5.47 2.89 5.16
C THR A 10 -5.14 3.30 6.59
N ARG A 11 -5.35 2.42 7.59
CA ARG A 11 -4.95 2.71 8.98
C ARG A 11 -3.45 2.92 9.12
N VAL A 12 -2.65 2.09 8.47
CA VAL A 12 -1.19 2.23 8.47
C VAL A 12 -0.75 3.58 7.91
N VAL A 13 -1.34 4.02 6.79
CA VAL A 13 -1.04 5.32 6.17
C VAL A 13 -1.49 6.47 7.08
N VAL A 14 -2.72 6.41 7.60
CA VAL A 14 -3.31 7.48 8.42
C VAL A 14 -2.61 7.61 9.78
N GLU A 15 -2.28 6.49 10.44
CA GLU A 15 -1.60 6.49 11.75
C GLU A 15 -0.09 6.74 11.62
N GLY A 16 0.55 6.23 10.57
CA GLY A 16 1.99 6.33 10.35
C GLY A 16 2.42 7.63 9.66
N GLY A 17 1.49 8.35 9.02
CA GLY A 17 1.81 9.53 8.19
C GLY A 17 2.71 9.21 7.00
N VAL A 18 2.74 7.95 6.57
CA VAL A 18 3.60 7.48 5.47
C VAL A 18 2.92 7.79 4.15
N ALA A 19 3.61 8.47 3.23
CA ALA A 19 3.03 8.93 1.97
C ALA A 19 2.56 7.79 1.04
N ALA A 20 3.16 6.61 1.15
CA ALA A 20 2.76 5.40 0.43
C ALA A 20 3.10 4.16 1.25
N ALA A 21 2.20 3.19 1.26
CA ALA A 21 2.42 1.88 1.88
C ALA A 21 1.89 0.83 0.91
N VAL A 22 2.60 -0.29 0.79
CA VAL A 22 2.16 -1.41 -0.06
C VAL A 22 1.63 -2.52 0.82
N GLY A 23 0.53 -3.15 0.38
CA GLY A 23 -0.01 -4.33 1.06
C GLY A 23 0.98 -5.49 0.99
N PRO A 24 1.42 -6.07 2.11
CA PRO A 24 2.37 -7.19 2.11
C PRO A 24 1.75 -8.50 1.58
N MET A 25 0.43 -8.51 1.38
CA MET A 25 -0.31 -9.69 0.93
C MET A 25 -1.24 -9.32 -0.23
N ILE A 26 -1.42 -10.27 -1.13
CA ILE A 26 -2.36 -10.19 -2.25
C ILE A 26 -3.50 -11.18 -1.99
N SER A 27 -4.74 -10.69 -2.08
CA SER A 27 -5.92 -11.45 -1.66
C SER A 27 -6.10 -12.79 -2.40
N SER A 28 -5.84 -12.83 -3.70
CA SER A 28 -5.90 -14.05 -4.52
C SER A 28 -4.84 -15.08 -4.09
N PHE A 29 -3.62 -14.63 -3.77
CA PHE A 29 -2.53 -15.52 -3.34
C PHE A 29 -2.81 -16.15 -1.98
N VAL A 30 -3.37 -15.36 -1.04
CA VAL A 30 -3.79 -15.87 0.27
C VAL A 30 -4.87 -16.94 0.13
N LEU A 31 -5.83 -16.74 -0.78
CA LEU A 31 -6.91 -17.70 -1.01
C LEU A 31 -6.39 -19.02 -1.62
N VAL A 32 -5.50 -18.93 -2.62
CA VAL A 32 -4.81 -20.11 -3.18
C VAL A 32 -3.96 -20.82 -2.11
N SER A 33 -3.30 -20.08 -1.24
CA SER A 33 -2.52 -20.65 -0.12
C SER A 33 -3.41 -21.32 0.94
N ALA A 34 -4.62 -20.80 1.17
CA ALA A 34 -5.58 -21.31 2.15
C ALA A 34 -6.18 -22.66 1.75
N VAL A 35 -6.69 -22.75 0.52
CA VAL A 35 -7.53 -23.87 0.09
C VAL A 35 -6.82 -24.75 -0.94
N GLY A 36 -5.71 -24.28 -1.51
CA GLY A 36 -5.02 -24.94 -2.61
C GLY A 36 -5.62 -24.58 -3.96
N SER A 37 -4.83 -24.75 -5.03
CA SER A 37 -5.26 -24.45 -6.39
C SER A 37 -6.19 -25.53 -6.97
N THR A 38 -6.12 -26.76 -6.44
CA THR A 38 -6.97 -27.89 -6.85
C THR A 38 -8.45 -27.66 -6.52
N VAL A 39 -8.74 -27.14 -5.31
CA VAL A 39 -10.12 -26.89 -4.85
C VAL A 39 -10.77 -25.71 -5.58
N ILE A 40 -9.97 -24.70 -5.93
CA ILE A 40 -10.45 -23.52 -6.67
C ILE A 40 -10.82 -23.90 -8.11
N GLY A 41 -10.07 -24.83 -8.70
CA GLY A 41 -10.25 -25.28 -10.07
C GLY A 41 -9.80 -24.27 -11.14
N PRO A 42 -9.67 -24.70 -12.41
CA PRO A 42 -9.08 -23.86 -13.46
C PRO A 42 -9.85 -22.56 -13.73
N ALA A 43 -11.18 -22.63 -13.82
CA ALA A 43 -12.02 -21.45 -14.05
C ALA A 43 -11.92 -20.44 -12.89
N GLY A 44 -11.87 -20.93 -11.65
CA GLY A 44 -11.70 -20.08 -10.47
C GLY A 44 -10.34 -19.38 -10.45
N LEU A 45 -9.26 -20.10 -10.82
CA LEU A 45 -7.92 -19.52 -10.90
C LEU A 45 -7.86 -18.42 -11.98
N VAL A 46 -8.42 -18.66 -13.16
CA VAL A 46 -8.50 -17.64 -14.23
C VAL A 46 -9.32 -16.43 -13.77
N GLY A 47 -10.44 -16.65 -13.08
CA GLY A 47 -11.22 -15.55 -12.48
C GLY A 47 -10.39 -14.71 -11.51
N MET A 48 -9.52 -15.34 -10.71
CA MET A 48 -8.61 -14.63 -9.81
C MET A 48 -7.57 -13.77 -10.54
N ALA A 49 -7.17 -14.11 -11.78
CA ALA A 49 -6.27 -13.29 -12.59
C ALA A 49 -6.82 -11.88 -12.76
N TYR A 50 -8.11 -11.81 -13.12
CA TYR A 50 -8.80 -10.56 -13.39
C TYR A 50 -9.05 -9.75 -12.11
N THR A 51 -9.12 -10.41 -10.94
CA THR A 51 -9.20 -9.69 -9.66
C THR A 51 -7.89 -9.01 -9.27
N TYR A 52 -6.75 -9.41 -9.86
CA TYR A 52 -5.45 -8.83 -9.55
C TYR A 52 -5.41 -7.32 -9.83
N VAL A 53 -6.13 -6.86 -10.87
CA VAL A 53 -6.17 -5.44 -11.30
C VAL A 53 -6.61 -4.50 -10.17
N TRP A 54 -7.51 -4.92 -9.29
CA TRP A 54 -8.05 -4.06 -8.23
C TRP A 54 -7.71 -4.53 -6.81
N ALA A 55 -7.26 -5.79 -6.65
CA ALA A 55 -7.06 -6.42 -5.34
C ALA A 55 -5.60 -6.83 -5.06
N ALA A 56 -4.66 -6.46 -5.92
CA ALA A 56 -3.23 -6.75 -5.78
C ALA A 56 -2.36 -5.48 -5.89
N ASP A 57 -1.16 -5.56 -5.33
CA ASP A 57 -0.08 -4.56 -5.42
C ASP A 57 -0.51 -3.10 -5.16
N ILE A 58 -1.24 -2.92 -4.06
CA ILE A 58 -1.87 -1.64 -3.71
C ILE A 58 -0.84 -0.75 -3.03
N ARG A 59 -0.30 0.22 -3.76
CA ARG A 59 0.76 1.14 -3.28
C ARG A 59 0.25 2.46 -2.73
N THR A 60 -0.82 3.00 -3.31
CA THR A 60 -1.49 4.22 -2.87
C THR A 60 -2.97 4.03 -3.11
N PHE A 61 -3.75 3.95 -2.03
CA PHE A 61 -5.18 3.70 -2.14
C PHE A 61 -5.97 5.00 -1.98
N VAL A 62 -6.92 5.24 -2.89
CA VAL A 62 -7.74 6.46 -2.90
C VAL A 62 -8.46 6.67 -1.57
N MET A 63 -8.80 5.59 -0.86
CA MET A 63 -9.41 5.66 0.48
C MET A 63 -8.55 6.43 1.50
N ALA A 64 -7.22 6.32 1.44
CA ALA A 64 -6.33 7.06 2.33
C ALA A 64 -6.36 8.56 2.00
N SER A 65 -6.28 8.92 0.71
CA SER A 65 -6.40 10.30 0.24
C SER A 65 -7.76 10.91 0.63
N CYS A 66 -8.84 10.16 0.48
CA CYS A 66 -10.18 10.58 0.90
C CYS A 66 -10.28 10.76 2.41
N ALA A 67 -9.69 9.88 3.22
CA ALA A 67 -9.68 10.01 4.67
C ALA A 67 -8.97 11.29 5.14
N HIS A 68 -7.83 11.63 4.53
CA HIS A 68 -7.14 12.89 4.78
C HIS A 68 -7.97 14.11 4.35
N GLY A 69 -8.59 14.07 3.17
CA GLY A 69 -9.45 15.14 2.67
C GLY A 69 -10.67 15.38 3.57
N LEU A 70 -11.34 14.32 4.02
CA LEU A 70 -12.48 14.40 4.92
C LEU A 70 -12.09 14.99 6.28
N LYS A 71 -10.97 14.54 6.86
CA LYS A 71 -10.49 15.06 8.15
C LYS A 71 -10.13 16.55 8.08
N LEU A 72 -9.52 16.98 6.99
CA LEU A 72 -9.23 18.41 6.75
C LEU A 72 -10.52 19.23 6.60
N GLY A 73 -11.52 18.70 5.87
CA GLY A 73 -12.81 19.36 5.69
C GLY A 73 -13.59 19.54 7.00
N GLU A 74 -13.49 18.57 7.91
CA GLU A 74 -14.08 18.62 9.25
C GLU A 74 -13.43 19.69 10.14
N GLU A 75 -12.09 19.73 10.20
CA GLU A 75 -11.33 20.74 10.98
C GLU A 75 -11.60 22.18 10.50
N LEU A 76 -11.87 22.36 9.20
CA LEU A 76 -12.19 23.66 8.60
C LEU A 76 -13.68 24.04 8.73
N GLY A 77 -14.51 23.20 9.36
CA GLY A 77 -15.94 23.43 9.54
C GLY A 77 -16.75 23.50 8.24
N GLN A 78 -16.23 22.93 7.15
CA GLN A 78 -16.86 23.05 5.83
C GLN A 78 -17.86 21.93 5.54
N ARG A 79 -18.76 22.18 4.57
CA ARG A 79 -19.73 21.19 4.11
C ARG A 79 -18.99 20.06 3.39
N LEU A 80 -19.16 18.82 3.86
CA LEU A 80 -18.52 17.63 3.26
C LEU A 80 -19.20 17.17 1.97
N ARG A 81 -20.45 17.57 1.71
CA ARG A 81 -21.21 17.13 0.51
C ARG A 81 -20.61 17.64 -0.81
N PRO A 82 -20.25 18.94 -0.97
CA PRO A 82 -19.51 19.38 -2.15
C PRO A 82 -18.15 18.69 -2.29
N LEU A 83 -17.44 18.48 -1.18
CA LEU A 83 -16.13 17.81 -1.18
C LEU A 83 -16.22 16.39 -1.76
N PHE A 84 -17.29 15.64 -1.44
CA PHE A 84 -17.55 14.32 -2.02
C PHE A 84 -17.62 14.36 -3.56
N TRP A 85 -18.38 15.30 -4.12
CA TRP A 85 -18.51 15.44 -5.56
C TRP A 85 -17.21 15.90 -6.22
N CYS A 86 -16.47 16.80 -5.58
CA CYS A 86 -15.13 17.21 -6.06
C CYS A 86 -14.15 16.04 -6.07
N MET A 87 -14.13 15.20 -5.03
CA MET A 87 -13.29 14.00 -4.99
C MET A 87 -13.66 13.01 -6.09
N LEU A 88 -14.96 12.77 -6.30
CA LEU A 88 -15.44 11.85 -7.34
C LEU A 88 -15.06 12.34 -8.75
N LEU A 89 -15.21 13.64 -8.99
CA LEU A 89 -14.81 14.26 -10.25
C LEU A 89 -13.29 14.23 -10.46
N ALA A 90 -12.49 14.45 -9.41
CA ALA A 90 -11.03 14.32 -9.46
C ALA A 90 -10.60 12.88 -9.78
N ILE A 91 -11.24 11.87 -9.19
CA ILE A 91 -10.99 10.45 -9.51
C ILE A 91 -11.31 10.18 -10.98
N PHE A 92 -12.43 10.69 -11.49
CA PHE A 92 -12.83 10.46 -12.88
C PHE A 92 -11.88 11.12 -13.89
N ILE A 93 -11.51 12.39 -13.66
CA ILE A 93 -10.55 13.11 -14.52
C ILE A 93 -9.18 12.46 -14.47
N SER A 94 -8.70 12.08 -13.29
CA SER A 94 -7.40 11.41 -13.16
C SER A 94 -7.37 10.05 -13.84
N LEU A 95 -8.47 9.29 -13.78
CA LEU A 95 -8.61 8.02 -14.50
C LEU A 95 -8.54 8.23 -16.02
N LEU A 96 -9.36 9.13 -16.56
CA LEU A 96 -9.37 9.41 -18.01
C LEU A 96 -8.03 9.98 -18.49
N GLY A 97 -7.45 10.93 -17.75
CA GLY A 97 -6.15 11.51 -18.05
C GLY A 97 -5.03 10.47 -18.02
N SER A 98 -5.05 9.57 -17.03
CA SER A 98 -4.08 8.48 -16.93
C SER A 98 -4.18 7.53 -18.13
N VAL A 99 -5.39 7.11 -18.50
CA VAL A 99 -5.60 6.23 -19.67
C VAL A 99 -5.14 6.90 -20.96
N ALA A 100 -5.52 8.16 -21.19
CA ALA A 100 -5.14 8.91 -22.38
C ALA A 100 -3.61 9.08 -22.48
N MET A 101 -2.95 9.45 -21.38
CA MET A 101 -1.49 9.61 -21.35
C MET A 101 -0.74 8.29 -21.54
N ILE A 102 -1.21 7.19 -20.93
CA ILE A 102 -0.62 5.86 -21.12
C ILE A 102 -0.70 5.46 -22.59
N LEU A 103 -1.86 5.64 -23.23
CA LEU A 103 -2.04 5.35 -24.65
C LEU A 103 -1.11 6.22 -25.50
N HIS A 104 -1.09 7.54 -25.29
CA HIS A 104 -0.22 8.45 -26.03
C HIS A 104 1.26 8.03 -25.97
N LEU A 105 1.78 7.79 -24.76
CA LEU A 105 3.16 7.36 -24.56
C LEU A 105 3.43 6.00 -25.21
N ALA A 106 2.49 5.06 -25.12
CA ALA A 106 2.63 3.74 -25.71
C ALA A 106 2.64 3.77 -27.24
N TYR A 107 1.88 4.69 -27.87
CA TYR A 107 1.87 4.88 -29.33
C TYR A 107 3.12 5.62 -29.83
N GLU A 108 3.62 6.61 -29.09
CA GLU A 108 4.76 7.44 -29.50
C GLU A 108 6.10 6.71 -29.32
N TYR A 109 6.34 6.16 -28.13
CA TYR A 109 7.63 5.55 -27.78
C TYR A 109 7.64 4.02 -27.92
N GLY A 110 6.47 3.41 -28.13
CA GLY A 110 6.29 1.97 -28.06
C GLY A 110 6.26 1.49 -26.61
N GLY A 111 5.18 0.82 -26.21
CA GLY A 111 5.01 0.32 -24.82
C GLY A 111 6.19 -0.52 -24.29
N ILE A 112 6.92 -1.21 -25.18
CA ILE A 112 8.07 -2.05 -24.81
C ILE A 112 9.29 -1.23 -24.37
N ASN A 113 9.41 0.03 -24.82
CA ASN A 113 10.50 0.94 -24.46
C ASN A 113 10.18 1.76 -23.20
N LEU A 114 8.94 1.70 -22.72
CA LEU A 114 8.53 2.32 -21.47
C LEU A 114 8.95 1.44 -20.28
N ASN A 115 8.40 1.71 -19.10
CA ASN A 115 8.73 0.97 -17.91
C ASN A 115 8.34 -0.51 -18.03
N GLY A 116 9.33 -1.40 -17.93
CA GLY A 116 9.15 -2.84 -18.11
C GLY A 116 8.22 -3.51 -17.09
N TRP A 117 8.04 -2.94 -15.90
CA TRP A 117 7.04 -3.43 -14.94
C TRP A 117 5.62 -3.09 -15.41
N PHE A 118 5.33 -1.83 -15.75
CA PHE A 118 3.97 -1.41 -16.12
C PHE A 118 3.49 -2.00 -17.46
N PHE A 119 4.40 -2.18 -18.44
CA PHE A 119 4.04 -2.68 -19.78
C PHE A 119 4.35 -4.16 -20.01
N GLY A 120 5.02 -4.83 -19.06
CA GLY A 120 5.41 -6.23 -19.20
C GLY A 120 5.17 -7.06 -17.94
N GLY A 121 5.95 -6.79 -16.88
CA GLY A 121 5.96 -7.60 -15.66
C GLY A 121 4.60 -7.63 -14.95
N GLY A 122 4.02 -6.47 -14.66
CA GLY A 122 2.75 -6.33 -13.95
C GLY A 122 1.55 -6.84 -14.74
N THR A 123 1.57 -6.77 -16.07
CA THR A 123 0.50 -7.30 -16.93
C THR A 123 0.56 -8.83 -17.05
N ARG A 124 1.75 -9.42 -17.02
CA ARG A 124 1.96 -10.87 -17.14
C ARG A 124 1.95 -11.61 -15.80
N ALA A 125 2.42 -10.98 -14.73
CA ALA A 125 2.54 -11.57 -13.39
C ALA A 125 1.31 -12.37 -12.91
N PRO A 126 0.05 -11.86 -13.00
CA PRO A 126 -1.10 -12.65 -12.57
C PRO A 126 -1.33 -13.90 -13.43
N PHE A 127 -1.12 -13.81 -14.74
CA PHE A 127 -1.32 -14.91 -15.67
C PHE A 127 -0.20 -15.96 -15.57
N ASP A 128 1.04 -15.52 -15.40
CA ASP A 128 2.19 -16.41 -15.16
C ASP A 128 2.03 -17.18 -13.85
N TYR A 129 1.58 -16.50 -12.78
CA TYR A 129 1.24 -17.13 -11.51
C TYR A 129 0.18 -18.22 -11.69
N ILE A 130 -0.92 -17.91 -12.40
CA ILE A 130 -2.01 -18.88 -12.61
C ILE A 130 -1.58 -20.04 -13.49
N THR A 131 -0.83 -19.77 -14.55
CA THR A 131 -0.28 -20.82 -15.43
C THR A 131 0.60 -21.78 -14.63
N THR A 132 1.40 -21.25 -13.71
CA THR A 132 2.20 -22.07 -12.78
C THR A 132 1.31 -22.91 -11.87
N LYS A 133 0.22 -22.36 -11.33
CA LYS A 133 -0.74 -23.07 -10.47
C LYS A 133 -1.63 -24.08 -11.19
N LEU A 134 -1.81 -23.92 -12.49
CA LEU A 134 -2.48 -24.89 -13.37
C LEU A 134 -1.56 -26.06 -13.72
N ASN A 135 -0.30 -25.78 -14.08
CA ASN A 135 0.67 -26.80 -14.47
C ASN A 135 1.19 -27.61 -13.28
N ALA A 136 1.32 -26.96 -12.11
CA ALA A 136 1.71 -27.61 -10.86
C ALA A 136 0.66 -27.29 -9.77
N PRO A 137 -0.43 -28.07 -9.70
CA PRO A 137 -1.46 -27.88 -8.69
C PRO A 137 -0.88 -28.00 -7.28
N THR A 138 -1.17 -27.02 -6.42
CA THR A 138 -0.67 -26.97 -5.05
C THR A 138 -1.79 -27.22 -4.05
N VAL A 139 -1.49 -28.02 -3.04
CA VAL A 139 -2.31 -28.19 -1.83
C VAL A 139 -2.19 -26.97 -0.90
N PRO A 140 -3.05 -26.82 0.12
CA PRO A 140 -2.91 -25.78 1.14
C PRO A 140 -1.49 -25.71 1.72
N ASN A 141 -0.91 -24.51 1.78
CA ASN A 141 0.44 -24.33 2.28
C ASN A 141 0.44 -24.15 3.80
N ILE A 142 0.44 -25.27 4.52
CA ILE A 142 0.40 -25.30 5.99
C ILE A 142 1.60 -24.55 6.58
N SER A 143 2.80 -24.75 6.03
CA SER A 143 4.01 -24.07 6.49
C SER A 143 3.86 -22.54 6.37
N GLY A 144 3.35 -22.04 5.24
CA GLY A 144 3.08 -20.62 5.05
C GLY A 144 2.09 -20.04 6.07
N TRP A 145 1.04 -20.79 6.41
CA TRP A 145 0.08 -20.40 7.44
C TRP A 145 0.70 -20.38 8.84
N VAL A 146 1.56 -21.34 9.19
CA VAL A 146 2.30 -21.32 10.47
C VAL A 146 3.12 -20.03 10.59
N HIS A 147 3.88 -19.66 9.54
CA HIS A 147 4.64 -18.40 9.54
C HIS A 147 3.73 -17.18 9.62
N THR A 148 2.57 -17.20 8.96
CA THR A 148 1.57 -16.12 9.02
C THR A 148 1.01 -15.95 10.44
N PHE A 149 0.71 -17.05 11.14
CA PHE A 149 0.23 -17.01 12.53
C PHE A 149 1.34 -16.58 13.50
N ILE A 150 2.59 -17.00 13.29
CA ILE A 150 3.73 -16.53 14.09
C ILE A 150 3.88 -15.02 13.92
N GLY A 151 3.90 -14.51 12.69
CA GLY A 151 3.99 -13.07 12.42
C GLY A 151 2.80 -12.29 12.99
N GLY A 152 1.58 -12.83 12.87
CA GLY A 152 0.38 -12.26 13.49
C GLY A 152 0.45 -12.23 15.01
N GLY A 153 1.00 -13.28 15.63
CA GLY A 153 1.23 -13.36 17.08
C GLY A 153 2.26 -12.33 17.55
N ILE A 154 3.37 -12.17 16.84
CA ILE A 154 4.37 -11.13 17.13
C ILE A 154 3.73 -9.74 17.03
N MET A 155 2.95 -9.49 15.97
CA MET A 155 2.24 -8.22 15.81
C MET A 155 1.25 -7.96 16.96
N ALA A 156 0.49 -8.98 17.37
CA ALA A 156 -0.43 -8.87 18.50
C ALA A 156 0.32 -8.56 19.80
N LEU A 157 1.46 -9.21 20.06
CA LEU A 157 2.33 -8.92 21.20
C LEU A 157 2.87 -7.49 21.17
N LEU A 158 3.30 -6.99 20.02
CA LEU A 158 3.76 -5.61 19.86
C LEU A 158 2.64 -4.59 20.13
N VAL A 159 1.42 -4.87 19.66
CA VAL A 159 0.25 -4.04 19.93
C VAL A 159 -0.12 -4.06 21.41
N LEU A 160 -0.14 -5.24 22.04
CA LEU A 160 -0.40 -5.39 23.48
C LEU A 160 0.67 -4.69 24.33
N ALA A 161 1.95 -4.85 23.98
CA ALA A 161 3.06 -4.17 24.63
C ALA A 161 2.90 -2.65 24.54
N ARG A 162 2.54 -2.10 23.38
CA ARG A 162 2.27 -0.67 23.22
C ARG A 162 1.08 -0.19 24.06
N HIS A 163 0.04 -1.00 24.22
CA HIS A 163 -1.12 -0.62 25.03
C HIS A 163 -0.87 -0.72 26.55
N THR A 164 -0.01 -1.64 26.99
CA THR A 164 0.24 -1.92 28.41
C THR A 164 1.48 -1.21 28.96
N LEU A 165 2.50 -0.99 28.13
CA LEU A 165 3.76 -0.36 28.50
C LEU A 165 3.80 1.06 27.93
N LEU A 166 3.44 2.05 28.75
CA LEU A 166 3.43 3.47 28.38
C LEU A 166 4.81 4.01 27.94
N TRP A 167 5.90 3.34 28.32
CA TRP A 167 7.26 3.72 27.98
C TRP A 167 7.79 3.05 26.70
N TRP A 168 7.00 2.19 26.04
CA TRP A 168 7.47 1.42 24.91
C TRP A 168 7.76 2.30 23.67
N PRO A 169 9.01 2.36 23.19
CA PRO A 169 9.40 3.33 22.17
C PRO A 169 9.12 2.86 20.73
N LEU A 170 8.86 1.56 20.52
CA LEU A 170 8.71 0.98 19.19
C LEU A 170 7.27 1.06 18.69
N HIS A 171 7.08 1.71 17.54
CA HIS A 171 5.78 1.74 16.89
C HIS A 171 5.51 0.43 16.13
N PRO A 172 4.40 -0.29 16.40
CA PRO A 172 4.12 -1.59 15.80
C PRO A 172 3.93 -1.51 14.27
N ILE A 173 3.63 -0.33 13.74
CA ILE A 173 3.49 -0.07 12.29
C ILE A 173 4.77 -0.38 11.50
N GLY A 174 5.96 -0.27 12.10
CA GLY A 174 7.21 -0.57 11.40
C GLY A 174 7.32 -2.05 11.01
N TYR A 175 6.74 -2.96 11.80
CA TYR A 175 6.81 -4.40 11.59
C TYR A 175 6.16 -4.87 10.27
N PRO A 176 4.89 -4.53 9.97
CA PRO A 176 4.24 -4.96 8.74
C PRO A 176 4.74 -4.24 7.47
N ILE A 177 5.26 -3.01 7.57
CA ILE A 177 5.76 -2.28 6.39
C ILE A 177 7.21 -2.64 6.06
N GLY A 178 8.01 -3.04 7.05
CA GLY A 178 9.44 -3.29 6.87
C GLY A 178 9.77 -4.40 5.88
N ALA A 179 8.87 -5.36 5.66
CA ALA A 179 9.08 -6.49 4.74
C ALA A 179 8.70 -6.19 3.28
N VAL A 180 8.40 -4.94 2.94
CA VAL A 180 7.98 -4.53 1.60
C VAL A 180 9.18 -3.98 0.83
N TRP A 181 9.31 -4.34 -0.45
CA TRP A 181 10.34 -3.82 -1.37
C TRP A 181 10.48 -2.29 -1.38
N LEU A 182 9.38 -1.57 -1.14
CA LEU A 182 9.37 -0.12 -1.05
C LEU A 182 10.19 0.37 0.16
N MET A 183 10.17 -0.34 1.28
CA MET A 183 11.00 0.00 2.44
C MET A 183 12.49 -0.25 2.19
N ASP A 184 12.86 -1.23 1.36
CA ASP A 184 14.27 -1.44 0.98
C ASP A 184 14.89 -0.20 0.31
N GLN A 185 14.06 0.60 -0.37
CA GLN A 185 14.49 1.83 -1.04
C GLN A 185 14.32 3.07 -0.15
N LEU A 186 13.25 3.13 0.65
CA LEU A 186 12.90 4.33 1.41
C LEU A 186 13.52 4.42 2.80
N TRP A 187 13.93 3.30 3.41
CA TRP A 187 14.36 3.29 4.81
C TRP A 187 15.51 4.28 5.09
N PHE A 188 16.48 4.36 4.18
CA PHE A 188 17.63 5.26 4.34
C PHE A 188 17.22 6.73 4.25
N SER A 189 16.34 7.08 3.30
CA SER A 189 15.79 8.42 3.19
C SER A 189 14.97 8.81 4.43
N ILE A 190 14.15 7.88 4.95
CA ILE A 190 13.38 8.09 6.19
C ILE A 190 14.33 8.30 7.36
N PHE A 191 15.37 7.48 7.49
CA PHE A 191 16.40 7.62 8.52
C PHE A 191 17.11 8.97 8.44
N LEU A 192 17.49 9.40 7.24
CA LEU A 192 18.18 10.67 7.01
C LEU A 192 17.28 11.87 7.35
N VAL A 193 16.00 11.85 6.96
CA VAL A 193 15.02 12.87 7.34
C VAL A 193 14.81 12.90 8.86
N TRP A 194 14.70 11.73 9.50
CA TRP A 194 14.58 11.64 10.95
C TRP A 194 15.82 12.20 11.66
N LEU A 195 17.02 11.85 11.20
CA LEU A 195 18.28 12.33 11.75
C LEU A 195 18.40 13.85 11.60
N ILE A 196 18.17 14.39 10.41
CA ILE A 196 18.20 15.85 10.17
C ILE A 196 17.18 16.55 11.07
N LYS A 197 15.95 16.03 11.16
CA LYS A 197 14.91 16.60 12.04
C LYS A 197 15.34 16.57 13.51
N LEU A 198 15.92 15.46 13.97
CA LEU A 198 16.40 15.31 15.33
C LEU A 198 17.51 16.33 15.64
N LEU A 199 18.48 16.48 14.73
CA LEU A 199 19.55 17.48 14.85
C LEU A 199 18.99 18.91 14.84
N ALA A 200 18.06 19.20 13.92
CA ALA A 200 17.44 20.53 13.81
C ALA A 200 16.65 20.92 15.07
N ILE A 201 15.92 19.98 15.68
CA ILE A 201 15.18 20.23 16.92
C ILE A 201 16.14 20.32 18.12
N LYS A 202 17.14 19.43 18.20
CA LYS A 202 18.08 19.36 19.32
C LYS A 202 19.02 20.56 19.38
N TYR A 203 19.48 21.06 18.24
CA TYR A 203 20.45 22.16 18.16
C TYR A 203 19.83 23.51 17.73
N GLY A 204 18.74 23.50 16.97
CA GLY A 204 18.10 24.71 16.42
C GLY A 204 16.84 25.18 17.16
N GLY A 205 16.32 24.38 18.09
CA GLY A 205 15.06 24.65 18.80
C GLY A 205 13.82 24.70 17.89
N PRO A 206 12.62 25.00 18.45
CA PRO A 206 11.36 25.01 17.69
C PRO A 206 11.31 26.06 16.57
N GLY A 207 12.12 27.12 16.67
CA GLY A 207 12.18 28.20 15.68
C GLY A 207 12.83 27.77 14.36
N LEU A 208 13.94 27.02 14.42
CA LEU A 208 14.63 26.53 13.22
C LEU A 208 13.80 25.47 12.48
N PHE A 209 12.98 24.69 13.21
CA PHE A 209 12.04 23.73 12.60
C PHE A 209 10.85 24.40 11.89
N ARG A 210 10.43 25.61 12.33
CA ARG A 210 9.31 26.34 11.71
C ARG A 210 9.72 27.17 10.50
N ARG A 211 10.97 27.67 10.46
CA ARG A 211 11.48 28.52 9.36
C ARG A 211 11.43 27.90 7.95
N PRO A 212 11.71 26.60 7.72
CA PRO A 212 11.65 26.03 6.39
C PRO A 212 10.25 25.58 5.95
N ARG A 213 9.22 25.67 6.81
CA ARG A 213 7.85 25.27 6.45
C ARG A 213 7.32 25.91 5.15
N PRO A 214 7.55 27.21 4.87
CA PRO A 214 7.10 27.83 3.63
C PRO A 214 7.78 27.26 2.38
N PHE A 215 9.00 26.75 2.51
CA PHE A 215 9.74 26.14 1.39
C PHE A 215 9.15 24.77 0.98
N PHE A 216 8.57 24.04 1.94
CA PHE A 216 7.94 22.73 1.67
C PHE A 216 6.45 22.82 1.31
N TRP A 217 5.84 24.01 1.44
CA TRP A 217 4.44 24.27 1.04
C TRP A 217 4.34 24.96 -0.33
N GLY A 218 5.47 25.38 -0.90
CA GLY A 218 5.59 25.97 -2.24
C GLY A 218 5.79 24.92 -3.32
#